data_AF-A0A9F7TQ26-F1
#
_entry.id   AF-A0A9F7TQ26-F1
#
_cell.length_a   1.000
_cell.length_b   1.000
_cell.length_c   1.000
_cell.angle_alpha   90.00
_cell.angle_beta   90.00
_cell.angle_gamma   90.00
#
_symmetry.space_group_name_H-M   'P 1'
#
loop_
_entity.id
_entity.type
_entity.pdbx_description
1 polymer ?
#
loop_
_entity_poly.entity_id
_entity_poly.type
_entity_poly.pdbx_seq_one_letter_code
_entity_poly.pdbx_strand_id
1 'polypeptide(L)'
;METDLMRCFYLLLLMVICDGFHVHGPSDPLIVQLGGSVILPCFVETPLPMQELEIEWKRNDSETLVHLWQDGESHPDSQNPSYRERAHFFIEEIAQGNFSLFLTNVTREDAGVYKCAVYTNRDSYETLIEIKEIERLIVSGAHVISAYAGEDITLNCSVDSHIPAENIEQVLWMKMDGEILVLLYEHGEVHTDSSHERYMDRVELFSAEERNKGNFSLRLKDVRTDDKGLYTCSAFSGAFSDNTTVEVQQLGFSSMQVGIFVLCALGFVIGSLILGYFSYTSFNNNDDSRRALAIQLGHVICPNITMVIVFIFWGVTEGFLTEAATCSALNGVRILFLLWIALHLKTFEGYPRQIINRSTIQLQYAVISVVVYSPLVADLWYNVNTGGKVGLLIFLLLGPLSTLLYILYLITTVCRGRTLQEETSLSYTITELSNFLRLFVIISTYGFQSGLLALALIPVFARNFIYRCLYYLSTFLLQISFVMILEVLTASASIYIHYVFVDNVKERDALTCATAFLHILTMITLFIEYLSESDSRNTGTQQRLSHLVVFMFGSVVVVLVNAVVLLVELILKAQTGQRTVDLRVVLLPTECVFAVCCLALQISAFYQTLHSDYLHPDRFSTCACSKHDQFLF
;
A
#
# COMPACT_ATOMS: atom_id res chain seq x y z
N MET A 1 -79.18 -2.56 78.49
CA MET A 1 -78.69 -3.54 77.49
C MET A 1 -79.41 -3.42 76.14
N GLU A 2 -80.62 -2.86 76.07
CA GLU A 2 -81.31 -2.60 74.78
C GLU A 2 -80.85 -1.34 74.03
N THR A 3 -80.24 -0.36 74.71
CA THR A 3 -79.80 0.91 74.09
C THR A 3 -78.45 0.82 73.35
N ASP A 4 -77.59 -0.15 73.68
CA ASP A 4 -76.33 -0.38 72.97
C ASP A 4 -76.51 -1.26 71.72
N LEU A 5 -77.46 -2.18 71.73
CA LEU A 5 -77.74 -3.03 70.56
C LEU A 5 -78.32 -2.22 69.39
N MET A 6 -79.18 -1.23 69.68
CA MET A 6 -79.73 -0.31 68.68
C MET A 6 -78.69 0.65 68.10
N ARG A 7 -77.70 1.10 68.89
CA ARG A 7 -76.57 1.92 68.40
C ARG A 7 -75.62 1.12 67.52
N CYS A 8 -75.34 -0.14 67.89
CA CYS A 8 -74.54 -1.04 67.06
C CYS A 8 -75.25 -1.41 65.76
N PHE A 9 -76.58 -1.61 65.77
CA PHE A 9 -77.35 -1.84 64.55
C PHE A 9 -77.35 -0.60 63.64
N TYR A 10 -77.43 0.61 64.20
CA TYR A 10 -77.37 1.86 63.44
C TYR A 10 -75.97 2.11 62.84
N LEU A 11 -74.90 1.76 63.55
CA LEU A 11 -73.51 1.82 63.06
C LEU A 11 -73.19 0.75 62.01
N LEU A 12 -73.71 -0.47 62.15
CA LEU A 12 -73.64 -1.52 61.12
C LEU A 12 -74.48 -1.17 59.89
N LEU A 13 -75.64 -0.54 60.06
CA LEU A 13 -76.48 -0.05 58.95
C LEU A 13 -75.84 1.16 58.25
N LEU A 14 -75.10 2.01 58.97
CA LEU A 14 -74.29 3.12 58.41
C LEU A 14 -73.05 2.61 57.65
N MET A 15 -72.44 1.50 58.07
CA MET A 15 -71.32 0.85 57.34
C MET A 15 -71.77 0.09 56.09
N VAL A 16 -73.07 -0.17 55.92
CA VAL A 16 -73.66 -0.82 54.72
C VAL A 16 -74.13 0.22 53.68
N ILE A 17 -73.98 1.51 53.95
CA ILE A 17 -74.32 2.60 53.02
C ILE A 17 -73.06 3.45 52.78
N CYS A 18 -72.12 2.91 51.99
CA CYS A 18 -71.20 3.63 51.10
C CYS A 18 -70.24 2.60 50.49
N ASP A 19 -70.73 1.81 49.52
CA ASP A 19 -69.88 0.98 48.68
C ASP A 19 -69.78 1.70 47.32
N GLY A 20 -68.87 2.66 47.24
CA GLY A 20 -68.47 3.29 45.98
C GLY A 20 -67.29 2.53 45.38
N PHE A 21 -67.17 2.50 44.06
CA PHE A 21 -66.04 1.82 43.40
C PHE A 21 -64.78 2.70 43.42
N HIS A 22 -63.58 2.10 43.36
CA HIS A 22 -62.33 2.85 43.22
C HIS A 22 -61.63 2.47 41.91
N VAL A 23 -61.10 3.48 41.23
CA VAL A 23 -60.30 3.30 40.01
C VAL A 23 -58.82 3.30 40.40
N HIS A 24 -58.11 2.25 40.01
CA HIS A 24 -56.71 2.05 40.30
C HIS A 24 -55.85 2.41 39.09
N GLY A 25 -54.74 3.09 39.36
CA GLY A 25 -53.67 3.36 38.39
C GLY A 25 -52.32 2.88 38.92
N PRO A 26 -51.23 3.04 38.15
CA PRO A 26 -49.89 2.73 38.62
C PRO A 26 -49.48 3.64 39.77
N SER A 27 -48.68 3.12 40.71
CA SER A 27 -48.14 3.91 41.83
C SER A 27 -46.91 4.73 41.45
N ASP A 28 -46.18 4.31 40.43
CA ASP A 28 -44.96 4.96 39.94
C ASP A 28 -45.18 5.53 38.52
N PRO A 29 -44.55 6.67 38.18
CA PRO A 29 -44.56 7.20 36.83
C PRO A 29 -43.96 6.24 35.80
N LEU A 30 -44.46 6.29 34.58
CA LEU A 30 -44.03 5.45 33.46
C LEU A 30 -42.90 6.11 32.68
N ILE A 31 -41.92 5.30 32.27
CA ILE A 31 -40.83 5.68 31.36
C ILE A 31 -41.05 4.93 30.05
N VAL A 32 -40.98 5.64 28.92
CA VAL A 32 -41.41 5.11 27.62
C VAL A 32 -40.39 5.39 26.53
N GLN A 33 -40.26 4.47 25.58
CA GLN A 33 -39.42 4.64 24.40
C GLN A 33 -40.05 5.60 23.38
N LEU A 34 -39.26 6.54 22.84
CA LEU A 34 -39.67 7.35 21.69
C LEU A 34 -39.98 6.45 20.47
N GLY A 35 -41.17 6.60 19.88
CA GLY A 35 -41.70 5.77 18.80
C GLY A 35 -42.28 4.43 19.26
N GLY A 36 -42.13 4.08 20.54
CA GLY A 36 -42.61 2.83 21.13
C GLY A 36 -44.10 2.84 21.46
N SER A 37 -44.51 1.86 22.28
CA SER A 37 -45.88 1.73 22.76
C SER A 37 -45.90 1.55 24.29
N VAL A 38 -46.95 2.03 24.94
CA VAL A 38 -47.12 1.97 26.39
C VAL A 38 -48.56 1.62 26.75
N ILE A 39 -48.74 0.89 27.84
CA ILE A 39 -50.04 0.67 28.47
C ILE A 39 -50.14 1.62 29.65
N LEU A 40 -51.19 2.45 29.69
CA LEU A 40 -51.56 3.27 30.84
C LEU A 40 -52.58 2.49 31.67
N PRO A 41 -52.20 1.93 32.84
CA PRO A 41 -53.09 1.09 33.62
C PRO A 41 -54.25 1.90 34.21
N CYS A 42 -55.47 1.43 34.01
CA CYS A 42 -56.67 1.93 34.67
C CYS A 42 -57.65 0.77 34.86
N PHE A 43 -58.03 0.43 36.08
CA PHE A 43 -58.93 -0.69 36.33
C PHE A 43 -59.70 -0.56 37.65
N VAL A 44 -60.76 -1.36 37.80
CA VAL A 44 -61.56 -1.48 39.02
C VAL A 44 -61.56 -2.93 39.51
N GLU A 45 -61.64 -3.13 40.83
CA GLU A 45 -61.63 -4.48 41.42
C GLU A 45 -62.94 -5.26 41.17
N THR A 46 -64.07 -4.54 41.15
CA THR A 46 -65.40 -5.11 40.92
C THR A 46 -65.96 -4.61 39.58
N PRO A 47 -66.31 -5.49 38.63
CA PRO A 47 -66.87 -5.10 37.34
C PRO A 47 -68.12 -4.23 37.47
N LEU A 48 -68.21 -3.18 36.64
CA LEU A 48 -69.31 -2.23 36.64
C LEU A 48 -70.39 -2.57 35.59
N PRO A 49 -71.65 -2.15 35.78
CA PRO A 49 -72.71 -2.39 34.80
C PRO A 49 -72.46 -1.66 33.46
N MET A 50 -72.43 -2.40 32.35
CA MET A 50 -72.07 -1.88 31.02
C MET A 50 -73.06 -0.87 30.41
N GLN A 51 -74.34 -0.92 30.79
CA GLN A 51 -75.40 -0.13 30.14
C GLN A 51 -75.24 1.39 30.35
N GLU A 52 -74.47 1.80 31.36
CA GLU A 52 -74.37 3.19 31.84
C GLU A 52 -72.91 3.54 32.19
N LEU A 53 -71.96 2.77 31.64
CA LEU A 53 -70.52 2.94 31.88
C LEU A 53 -69.93 3.87 30.83
N GLU A 54 -69.33 4.96 31.29
CA GLU A 54 -68.56 5.87 30.44
C GLU A 54 -67.12 5.94 30.96
N ILE A 55 -66.14 5.80 30.06
CA ILE A 55 -64.71 5.86 30.40
C ILE A 55 -64.07 6.91 29.51
N GLU A 56 -63.51 7.93 30.12
CA GLU A 56 -62.81 8.99 29.46
C GLU A 56 -61.31 8.93 29.78
N TRP A 57 -60.49 8.80 28.74
CA TRP A 57 -59.07 9.09 28.82
C TRP A 57 -58.80 10.48 28.31
N LYS A 58 -58.26 11.34 29.17
CA LYS A 58 -57.94 12.74 28.85
C LYS A 58 -56.54 13.09 29.31
N ARG A 59 -55.95 14.08 28.66
CA ARG A 59 -54.75 14.76 29.15
C ARG A 59 -55.15 15.65 30.34
N ASN A 60 -54.47 15.52 31.48
CA ASN A 60 -54.80 16.32 32.68
C ASN A 60 -54.37 17.80 32.55
N ASP A 61 -53.37 18.08 31.72
CA ASP A 61 -52.83 19.43 31.51
C ASP A 61 -53.64 20.27 30.51
N SER A 62 -54.23 19.63 29.51
CA SER A 62 -54.92 20.29 28.38
C SER A 62 -56.39 19.90 28.26
N GLU A 63 -56.86 18.93 29.06
CA GLU A 63 -58.19 18.30 28.96
C GLU A 63 -58.47 17.72 27.56
N THR A 64 -57.41 17.46 26.78
CA THR A 64 -57.49 16.87 25.44
C THR A 64 -58.00 15.44 25.53
N LEU A 65 -59.06 15.12 24.79
CA LEU A 65 -59.62 13.77 24.73
C LEU A 65 -58.68 12.82 23.99
N VAL A 66 -58.18 11.82 24.70
CA VAL A 66 -57.28 10.78 24.21
C VAL A 66 -58.08 9.59 23.69
N HIS A 67 -59.08 9.13 24.45
CA HIS A 67 -60.04 8.11 24.01
C HIS A 67 -61.32 8.13 24.86
N LEU A 68 -62.43 7.60 24.31
CA LEU A 68 -63.75 7.58 24.93
C LEU A 68 -64.42 6.22 24.70
N TRP A 69 -64.98 5.67 25.77
CA TRP A 69 -65.92 4.56 25.75
C TRP A 69 -67.27 5.06 26.28
N GLN A 70 -68.33 4.91 25.51
CA GLN A 70 -69.68 5.38 25.87
C GLN A 70 -70.73 4.56 25.11
N ASP A 71 -71.91 4.39 25.70
CA ASP A 71 -73.03 3.65 25.10
C ASP A 71 -72.70 2.19 24.69
N GLY A 72 -71.74 1.59 25.40
CA GLY A 72 -71.30 0.21 25.17
C GLY A 72 -70.35 0.03 23.98
N GLU A 73 -69.84 1.11 23.39
CA GLU A 73 -68.91 1.08 22.26
C GLU A 73 -67.70 2.00 22.48
N SER A 74 -66.61 1.70 21.76
CA SER A 74 -65.43 2.56 21.70
C SER A 74 -65.62 3.62 20.61
N HIS A 75 -65.29 4.88 20.91
CA HIS A 75 -65.46 6.02 19.99
C HIS A 75 -64.10 6.57 19.51
N PRO A 76 -63.41 5.91 18.57
CA PRO A 76 -62.14 6.39 18.04
C PRO A 76 -62.29 7.69 17.22
N ASP A 77 -63.46 7.96 16.63
CA ASP A 77 -63.71 9.17 15.86
C ASP A 77 -63.71 10.45 16.71
N SER A 78 -64.03 10.31 18.00
CA SER A 78 -64.03 11.39 18.99
C SER A 78 -62.62 11.75 19.49
N GLN A 79 -61.60 10.96 19.16
CA GLN A 79 -60.22 11.21 19.58
C GLN A 79 -59.70 12.53 19.01
N ASN A 80 -58.91 13.25 19.80
CA ASN A 80 -58.14 14.37 19.27
C ASN A 80 -57.20 13.89 18.13
N PRO A 81 -57.00 14.69 17.07
CA PRO A 81 -56.14 14.31 15.94
C PRO A 81 -54.75 13.77 16.32
N SER A 82 -54.15 14.24 17.42
CA SER A 82 -52.84 13.76 17.88
C SER A 82 -52.83 12.30 18.36
N TYR A 83 -53.98 11.77 18.78
CA TYR A 83 -54.13 10.41 19.33
C TYR A 83 -54.88 9.44 18.39
N ARG A 84 -55.43 9.96 17.29
CA ARG A 84 -56.16 9.17 16.29
C ARG A 84 -55.30 7.99 15.79
N GLU A 85 -55.90 6.80 15.74
CA GLU A 85 -55.26 5.53 15.34
C GLU A 85 -54.12 5.05 16.26
N ARG A 86 -53.76 5.83 17.28
CA ARG A 86 -52.63 5.53 18.18
C ARG A 86 -53.07 5.06 19.55
N ALA A 87 -54.22 5.53 20.04
CA ALA A 87 -54.77 5.22 21.35
C ALA A 87 -55.93 4.22 21.23
N HIS A 88 -55.90 3.14 22.00
CA HIS A 88 -56.87 2.04 21.90
C HIS A 88 -57.24 1.48 23.28
N PHE A 89 -58.50 1.05 23.45
CA PHE A 89 -58.92 0.25 24.62
C PHE A 89 -58.75 -1.25 24.36
N PHE A 90 -58.58 -2.01 25.44
CA PHE A 90 -58.73 -3.46 25.45
C PHE A 90 -60.21 -3.84 25.54
N ILE A 91 -60.94 -3.73 24.42
CA ILE A 91 -62.41 -3.85 24.36
C ILE A 91 -62.94 -5.12 25.06
N GLU A 92 -62.26 -6.25 24.87
CA GLU A 92 -62.65 -7.55 25.44
C GLU A 92 -62.53 -7.61 26.98
N GLU A 93 -61.75 -6.71 27.57
CA GLU A 93 -61.44 -6.69 29.01
C GLU A 93 -62.24 -5.64 29.80
N ILE A 94 -62.95 -4.73 29.11
CA ILE A 94 -63.79 -3.70 29.75
C ILE A 94 -64.86 -4.33 30.64
N ALA A 95 -65.48 -5.43 30.19
CA ALA A 95 -66.49 -6.16 30.96
C ALA A 95 -65.93 -6.78 32.25
N GLN A 96 -64.61 -6.94 32.37
CA GLN A 96 -63.94 -7.41 33.58
C GLN A 96 -63.39 -6.28 34.45
N GLY A 97 -63.61 -5.01 34.06
CA GLY A 97 -63.15 -3.83 34.79
C GLY A 97 -61.76 -3.34 34.39
N ASN A 98 -61.17 -3.81 33.29
CA ASN A 98 -59.94 -3.25 32.75
C ASN A 98 -60.24 -2.13 31.75
N PHE A 99 -59.85 -0.91 32.11
CA PHE A 99 -60.07 0.32 31.35
C PHE A 99 -58.75 0.93 30.87
N SER A 100 -57.68 0.13 30.84
CA SER A 100 -56.34 0.57 30.49
C SER A 100 -56.28 1.04 29.03
N LEU A 101 -55.44 2.06 28.79
CA LEU A 101 -55.23 2.61 27.45
C LEU A 101 -53.93 2.07 26.85
N PHE A 102 -53.99 1.56 25.64
CA PHE A 102 -52.82 1.24 24.85
C PHE A 102 -52.50 2.40 23.90
N LEU A 103 -51.36 3.06 24.13
CA LEU A 103 -50.86 4.15 23.28
C LEU A 103 -49.66 3.69 22.47
N THR A 104 -49.70 3.90 21.16
CA THR A 104 -48.67 3.50 20.20
C THR A 104 -48.00 4.69 19.53
N ASN A 105 -46.80 4.47 18.98
CA ASN A 105 -46.00 5.49 18.29
C ASN A 105 -45.80 6.74 19.16
N VAL A 106 -45.31 6.56 20.39
CA VAL A 106 -45.17 7.61 21.41
C VAL A 106 -44.17 8.70 20.97
N THR A 107 -44.55 9.97 21.10
CA THR A 107 -43.78 11.15 20.72
C THR A 107 -43.41 11.96 21.95
N ARG A 108 -42.45 12.90 21.84
CA ARG A 108 -42.07 13.78 22.97
C ARG A 108 -43.23 14.58 23.55
N GLU A 109 -44.24 14.88 22.73
CA GLU A 109 -45.44 15.63 23.15
C GLU A 109 -46.37 14.79 24.03
N ASP A 110 -46.22 13.46 24.03
CA ASP A 110 -47.03 12.55 24.83
C ASP A 110 -46.55 12.45 26.29
N ALA A 111 -45.40 13.02 26.65
CA ALA A 111 -44.97 13.12 28.04
C ALA A 111 -45.96 13.99 28.84
N GLY A 112 -46.19 13.65 30.10
CA GLY A 112 -47.11 14.36 30.99
C GLY A 112 -48.15 13.46 31.66
N VAL A 113 -49.13 14.11 32.30
CA VAL A 113 -50.12 13.44 33.14
C VAL A 113 -51.41 13.20 32.36
N TYR A 114 -51.86 11.95 32.38
CA TYR A 114 -53.12 11.47 31.84
C TYR A 114 -54.10 11.21 32.97
N LYS A 115 -55.38 11.36 32.67
CA LYS A 115 -56.50 11.14 33.58
C LYS A 115 -57.38 10.06 32.97
N CYS A 116 -57.63 9.00 33.74
CA CYS A 116 -58.67 8.03 33.44
C CYS A 116 -59.85 8.33 34.36
N ALA A 117 -60.96 8.82 33.80
CA ALA A 117 -62.19 9.10 34.52
C ALA A 117 -63.26 8.07 34.14
N VAL A 118 -63.87 7.46 35.15
CA VAL A 118 -64.89 6.42 34.99
C VAL A 118 -66.18 6.91 35.62
N TYR A 119 -67.24 6.97 34.83
CA TYR A 119 -68.55 7.45 35.24
C TYR A 119 -69.57 6.32 35.19
N THR A 120 -70.42 6.32 36.20
CA THR A 120 -71.63 5.51 36.29
C THR A 120 -72.81 6.42 36.66
N ASN A 121 -74.03 5.90 36.61
CA ASN A 121 -75.22 6.67 37.01
C ASN A 121 -75.26 7.12 38.48
N ARG A 122 -74.40 6.56 39.34
CA ARG A 122 -74.39 6.86 40.78
C ARG A 122 -73.16 7.66 41.18
N ASP A 123 -72.00 7.26 40.68
CA ASP A 123 -70.71 7.77 41.11
C ASP A 123 -69.75 7.98 39.93
N SER A 124 -68.75 8.84 40.16
CA SER A 124 -67.65 9.09 39.24
C SER A 124 -66.31 9.04 39.99
N TYR A 125 -65.35 8.30 39.46
CA TYR A 125 -64.01 8.18 40.05
C TYR A 125 -62.94 8.33 38.98
N GLU A 126 -61.77 8.85 39.38
CA GLU A 126 -60.66 9.08 38.47
C GLU A 126 -59.33 8.64 39.08
N THR A 127 -58.37 8.35 38.20
CA THR A 127 -56.96 8.14 38.57
C THR A 127 -56.05 8.88 37.59
N LEU A 128 -54.87 9.28 38.07
CA LEU A 128 -53.87 10.02 37.31
C LEU A 128 -52.67 9.12 37.01
N ILE A 129 -52.20 9.17 35.77
CA ILE A 129 -51.07 8.37 35.27
C ILE A 129 -50.07 9.31 34.63
N GLU A 130 -48.83 9.31 35.11
CA GLU A 130 -47.77 10.17 34.56
C GLU A 130 -46.84 9.38 33.64
N ILE A 131 -46.63 9.88 32.41
CA ILE A 131 -45.46 9.53 31.59
C ILE A 131 -44.39 10.56 31.89
N LYS A 132 -43.37 10.17 32.65
CA LYS A 132 -42.35 11.09 33.20
C LYS A 132 -41.24 11.39 32.21
N GLU A 133 -40.71 10.35 31.55
CA GLU A 133 -39.55 10.46 30.66
C GLU A 133 -39.78 9.65 29.38
N ILE A 134 -39.33 10.24 28.27
CA ILE A 134 -39.33 9.57 26.96
C ILE A 134 -37.88 9.43 26.51
N GLU A 135 -37.32 8.24 26.68
CA GLU A 135 -35.90 7.96 26.46
C GLU A 135 -35.56 7.87 24.97
N ARG A 136 -34.34 8.31 24.63
CA ARG A 136 -33.72 8.13 23.31
C ARG A 136 -32.21 7.96 23.48
N LEU A 137 -31.62 7.03 22.73
CA LEU A 137 -30.17 6.91 22.58
C LEU A 137 -29.63 8.06 21.73
N ILE A 138 -28.62 8.76 22.23
CA ILE A 138 -27.91 9.83 21.52
C ILE A 138 -26.43 9.47 21.43
N VAL A 139 -25.89 9.49 20.22
CA VAL A 139 -24.45 9.32 19.96
C VAL A 139 -23.88 10.64 19.44
N SER A 140 -22.83 11.11 20.08
CA SER A 140 -22.14 12.35 19.74
C SER A 140 -20.66 12.09 19.48
N GLY A 141 -20.00 12.94 18.69
CA GLY A 141 -18.61 12.73 18.31
C GLY A 141 -18.22 13.24 16.92
N ALA A 142 -19.18 13.76 16.16
CA ALA A 142 -18.92 14.26 14.82
C ALA A 142 -17.88 15.39 14.81
N HIS A 143 -16.72 15.09 14.23
CA HIS A 143 -15.63 16.04 14.07
C HIS A 143 -14.81 15.72 12.83
N VAL A 144 -14.13 16.74 12.31
CA VAL A 144 -13.18 16.61 11.21
C VAL A 144 -11.79 16.63 11.81
N ILE A 145 -11.00 15.59 11.52
CA ILE A 145 -9.65 15.42 12.08
C ILE A 145 -8.62 15.56 10.95
N SER A 146 -7.59 16.35 11.22
CA SER A 146 -6.35 16.41 10.45
C SER A 146 -5.24 15.73 11.24
N ALA A 147 -4.47 14.87 10.60
CA ALA A 147 -3.38 14.11 11.21
C ALA A 147 -2.20 13.98 10.24
N TYR A 148 -1.06 13.51 10.74
CA TYR A 148 0.08 13.14 9.90
C TYR A 148 0.22 11.62 9.86
N ALA A 149 0.73 11.09 8.73
CA ALA A 149 0.99 9.66 8.63
C ALA A 149 2.00 9.21 9.70
N GLY A 150 1.65 8.16 10.45
CA GLY A 150 2.41 7.62 11.59
C GLY A 150 2.04 8.20 12.96
N GLU A 151 1.09 9.15 13.04
CA GLU A 151 0.55 9.62 14.33
C GLU A 151 -0.54 8.69 14.85
N ASP A 152 -0.82 8.77 16.15
CA ASP A 152 -1.99 8.15 16.77
C ASP A 152 -3.12 9.17 16.85
N ILE A 153 -4.30 8.83 16.34
CA ILE A 153 -5.49 9.70 16.36
C ILE A 153 -6.60 9.10 17.21
N THR A 154 -7.49 9.97 17.69
CA THR A 154 -8.70 9.56 18.41
C THR A 154 -9.94 9.97 17.62
N LEU A 155 -10.75 8.99 17.24
CA LEU A 155 -12.07 9.22 16.64
C LEU A 155 -13.10 9.27 17.78
N ASN A 156 -13.69 10.44 17.98
CA ASN A 156 -14.59 10.65 19.12
C ASN A 156 -15.91 9.92 18.90
N CYS A 157 -16.35 9.18 19.93
CA CYS A 157 -17.69 8.63 20.02
C CYS A 157 -18.11 8.56 21.48
N SER A 158 -19.12 9.33 21.84
CA SER A 158 -19.68 9.41 23.18
C SER A 158 -21.17 9.09 23.10
N VAL A 159 -21.56 8.04 23.79
CA VAL A 159 -22.95 7.63 24.00
C VAL A 159 -23.46 8.33 25.26
N ASP A 160 -24.67 8.88 25.22
CA ASP A 160 -25.24 9.62 26.35
C ASP A 160 -25.31 8.79 27.65
N SER A 161 -25.03 9.45 28.77
CA SER A 161 -24.78 8.87 30.10
C SER A 161 -26.04 8.41 30.85
N HIS A 162 -27.23 8.72 30.34
CA HIS A 162 -28.49 8.31 30.94
C HIS A 162 -28.78 6.80 30.79
N ILE A 163 -28.11 6.13 29.84
CA ILE A 163 -28.16 4.68 29.68
C ILE A 163 -26.91 4.09 30.34
N PRO A 164 -27.04 3.21 31.35
CA PRO A 164 -25.90 2.50 31.93
C PRO A 164 -25.13 1.75 30.84
N ALA A 165 -23.80 1.76 30.89
CA ALA A 165 -22.98 1.05 29.92
C ALA A 165 -23.26 -0.47 29.84
N GLU A 166 -23.84 -1.04 30.91
CA GLU A 166 -24.32 -2.43 30.98
C GLU A 166 -25.49 -2.71 30.02
N ASN A 167 -26.28 -1.69 29.69
CA ASN A 167 -27.42 -1.79 28.79
C ASN A 167 -27.03 -1.53 27.32
N ILE A 168 -25.76 -1.19 27.05
CA ILE A 168 -25.25 -1.02 25.69
C ILE A 168 -24.84 -2.40 25.18
N GLU A 169 -25.65 -2.95 24.27
CA GLU A 169 -25.46 -4.28 23.71
C GLU A 169 -24.27 -4.32 22.76
N GLN A 170 -24.18 -3.30 21.89
CA GLN A 170 -23.20 -3.27 20.81
C GLN A 170 -22.77 -1.84 20.46
N VAL A 171 -21.47 -1.64 20.21
CA VAL A 171 -20.93 -0.45 19.55
C VAL A 171 -20.07 -0.89 18.36
N LEU A 172 -20.40 -0.35 17.19
CA LEU A 172 -19.83 -0.73 15.91
C LEU A 172 -19.08 0.46 15.30
N TRP A 173 -17.78 0.27 15.04
CA TRP A 173 -16.97 1.20 14.26
C TRP A 173 -16.78 0.68 12.84
N MET A 174 -17.27 1.43 11.86
CA MET A 174 -17.19 1.10 10.43
C MET A 174 -16.46 2.20 9.67
N LYS A 175 -15.58 1.82 8.74
CA LYS A 175 -15.13 2.73 7.69
C LYS A 175 -16.11 2.64 6.51
N MET A 176 -16.65 3.78 6.10
CA MET A 176 -17.65 3.84 5.03
C MET A 176 -17.06 3.52 3.66
N ASP A 177 -15.77 3.82 3.45
CA ASP A 177 -15.06 3.46 2.23
C ASP A 177 -14.84 1.94 2.16
N GLY A 178 -15.70 1.25 1.41
CA GLY A 178 -15.64 -0.20 1.24
C GLY A 178 -16.28 -1.01 2.37
N GLU A 179 -17.07 -0.37 3.24
CA GLU A 179 -17.83 -1.00 4.34
C GLU A 179 -16.96 -1.93 5.21
N ILE A 180 -15.85 -1.40 5.71
CA ILE A 180 -14.85 -2.18 6.43
C ILE A 180 -15.11 -2.10 7.93
N LEU A 181 -15.24 -3.25 8.58
CA LEU A 181 -15.31 -3.35 10.05
C LEU A 181 -13.96 -2.96 10.66
N VAL A 182 -13.98 -1.88 11.44
CA VAL A 182 -12.79 -1.34 12.11
C VAL A 182 -12.63 -1.93 13.50
N LEU A 183 -13.70 -1.94 14.29
CA LEU A 183 -13.73 -2.52 15.64
C LEU A 183 -15.18 -2.85 16.04
N LEU A 184 -15.35 -3.98 16.75
CA LEU A 184 -16.62 -4.39 17.35
C LEU A 184 -16.49 -4.46 18.87
N TYR A 185 -17.41 -3.79 19.57
CA TYR A 185 -17.63 -3.95 20.99
C TYR A 185 -19.00 -4.58 21.21
N GLU A 186 -19.06 -5.70 21.94
CA GLU A 186 -20.29 -6.46 22.14
C GLU A 186 -20.26 -7.18 23.50
N HIS A 187 -21.38 -7.14 24.24
CA HIS A 187 -21.54 -7.82 25.54
C HIS A 187 -20.42 -7.56 26.58
N GLY A 188 -19.86 -6.35 26.63
CA GLY A 188 -18.81 -6.02 27.60
C GLY A 188 -17.38 -6.27 27.11
N GLU A 189 -17.22 -6.96 25.98
CA GLU A 189 -15.93 -7.37 25.42
C GLU A 189 -15.59 -6.64 24.11
N VAL A 190 -14.29 -6.43 23.88
CA VAL A 190 -13.77 -5.86 22.64
C VAL A 190 -13.30 -7.00 21.75
N HIS A 191 -13.94 -7.18 20.61
CA HIS A 191 -13.56 -8.21 19.63
C HIS A 191 -12.55 -7.64 18.65
N THR A 192 -11.25 -7.80 18.94
CA THR A 192 -10.18 -7.41 18.02
C THR A 192 -10.06 -8.36 16.83
N ASP A 193 -10.37 -9.65 17.02
CA ASP A 193 -10.24 -10.69 15.99
C ASP A 193 -11.26 -10.56 14.85
N SER A 194 -12.37 -9.85 15.08
CA SER A 194 -13.37 -9.56 14.04
C SER A 194 -13.00 -8.36 13.17
N SER A 195 -11.97 -7.61 13.56
CA SER A 195 -11.51 -6.44 12.81
C SER A 195 -10.87 -6.87 11.50
N HIS A 196 -11.03 -6.07 10.45
CA HIS A 196 -10.33 -6.32 9.20
C HIS A 196 -8.81 -6.33 9.41
N GLU A 197 -8.07 -7.17 8.68
CA GLU A 197 -6.59 -7.35 8.79
C GLU A 197 -5.80 -6.02 8.78
N ARG A 198 -6.39 -4.98 8.17
CA ARG A 198 -5.82 -3.62 8.09
C ARG A 198 -5.78 -2.90 9.45
N TYR A 199 -6.74 -3.17 10.32
CA TYR A 199 -6.90 -2.48 11.62
C TYR A 199 -6.48 -3.35 12.79
N MET A 200 -6.27 -4.64 12.57
CA MET A 200 -5.75 -5.57 13.57
C MET A 200 -4.48 -4.99 14.23
N ASP A 201 -4.43 -5.04 15.56
CA ASP A 201 -3.36 -4.47 16.42
C ASP A 201 -3.13 -2.95 16.36
N ARG A 202 -3.88 -2.20 15.52
CA ARG A 202 -3.78 -0.74 15.41
C ARG A 202 -4.92 0.01 16.08
N VAL A 203 -5.98 -0.67 16.49
CA VAL A 203 -7.17 -0.04 17.06
C VAL A 203 -7.41 -0.50 18.49
N GLU A 204 -7.85 0.43 19.33
CA GLU A 204 -8.30 0.11 20.69
C GLU A 204 -9.30 1.15 21.20
N LEU A 205 -10.17 0.72 22.12
CA LEU A 205 -11.04 1.61 22.87
C LEU A 205 -10.36 2.08 24.16
N PHE A 206 -10.91 3.13 24.77
CA PHE A 206 -10.47 3.62 26.08
C PHE A 206 -10.78 2.61 27.20
N SER A 207 -10.24 2.87 28.40
CA SER A 207 -10.36 2.00 29.57
C SER A 207 -11.83 1.68 29.91
N ALA A 208 -12.06 0.56 30.61
CA ALA A 208 -13.40 0.18 31.07
C ALA A 208 -14.09 1.30 31.88
N GLU A 209 -13.32 2.07 32.66
CA GLU A 209 -13.85 3.21 33.43
C GLU A 209 -14.38 4.34 32.54
N GLU A 210 -13.73 4.63 31.42
CA GLU A 210 -14.19 5.63 30.46
C GLU A 210 -15.41 5.13 29.68
N ARG A 211 -15.43 3.84 29.30
CA ARG A 211 -16.61 3.22 28.67
C ARG A 211 -17.83 3.24 29.58
N ASN A 212 -17.64 3.05 30.88
CA ASN A 212 -18.74 3.15 31.86
C ASN A 212 -19.35 4.56 31.96
N LYS A 213 -18.62 5.59 31.50
CA LYS A 213 -19.13 6.97 31.37
C LYS A 213 -19.71 7.27 30.00
N GLY A 214 -19.84 6.27 29.12
CA GLY A 214 -20.32 6.43 27.75
C GLY A 214 -19.25 6.78 26.71
N ASN A 215 -17.96 6.76 27.05
CA ASN A 215 -16.88 7.07 26.11
C ASN A 215 -16.45 5.82 25.32
N PHE A 216 -16.91 5.73 24.08
CA PHE A 216 -16.58 4.67 23.11
C PHE A 216 -15.69 5.17 21.97
N SER A 217 -14.91 6.21 22.24
CA SER A 217 -13.98 6.78 21.27
C SER A 217 -12.92 5.76 20.88
N LEU A 218 -12.56 5.74 19.59
CA LEU A 218 -11.60 4.80 19.03
C LEU A 218 -10.23 5.46 18.93
N ARG A 219 -9.19 4.84 19.50
CA ARG A 219 -7.80 5.21 19.25
C ARG A 219 -7.26 4.38 18.08
N LEU A 220 -6.90 5.04 16.99
CA LEU A 220 -6.24 4.44 15.83
C LEU A 220 -4.75 4.82 15.85
N LYS A 221 -3.89 3.83 16.00
CA LYS A 221 -2.43 3.97 16.04
C LYS A 221 -1.81 3.89 14.66
N ASP A 222 -0.65 4.53 14.50
CA ASP A 222 0.15 4.48 13.27
C ASP A 222 -0.73 4.73 12.03
N VAL A 223 -1.38 5.90 11.99
CA VAL A 223 -2.35 6.23 10.95
C VAL A 223 -1.66 6.26 9.59
N ARG A 224 -2.28 5.59 8.61
CA ARG A 224 -1.80 5.50 7.24
C ARG A 224 -2.59 6.44 6.34
N THR A 225 -2.02 6.80 5.20
CA THR A 225 -2.70 7.58 4.16
C THR A 225 -4.02 6.93 3.72
N ASP A 226 -4.08 5.60 3.75
CA ASP A 226 -5.23 4.78 3.35
C ASP A 226 -6.36 4.78 4.40
N ASP A 227 -6.06 5.24 5.62
CA ASP A 227 -7.03 5.46 6.69
C ASP A 227 -7.76 6.80 6.52
N LYS A 228 -7.42 7.59 5.49
CA LYS A 228 -8.25 8.72 5.07
C LYS A 228 -9.66 8.24 4.72
N GLY A 229 -10.68 8.93 5.20
CA GLY A 229 -12.06 8.62 4.87
C GLY A 229 -13.05 8.95 5.97
N LEU A 230 -14.29 8.50 5.75
CA LEU A 230 -15.39 8.67 6.68
C LEU A 230 -15.54 7.41 7.54
N TYR A 231 -15.60 7.62 8.86
CA TYR A 231 -15.83 6.58 9.86
C TYR A 231 -17.16 6.81 10.53
N THR A 232 -17.88 5.74 10.84
CA THR A 232 -19.17 5.78 11.53
C THR A 232 -19.07 4.98 12.82
N CYS A 233 -19.47 5.59 13.93
CA CYS A 233 -19.71 4.93 15.20
C CYS A 233 -21.22 4.76 15.36
N SER A 234 -21.69 3.52 15.47
CA SER A 234 -23.10 3.20 15.70
C SER A 234 -23.22 2.49 17.05
N ALA A 235 -24.09 2.98 17.93
CA ALA A 235 -24.39 2.34 19.21
C ALA A 235 -25.79 1.75 19.20
N PHE A 236 -25.95 0.59 19.86
CA PHE A 236 -27.19 -0.15 19.96
C PHE A 236 -27.46 -0.53 21.42
N SER A 237 -28.70 -0.30 21.86
CA SER A 237 -29.19 -0.68 23.18
C SER A 237 -30.64 -1.14 23.02
N GLY A 238 -30.90 -2.45 23.06
CA GLY A 238 -32.21 -3.02 22.76
C GLY A 238 -32.76 -2.54 21.40
N ALA A 239 -33.90 -1.85 21.42
CA ALA A 239 -34.53 -1.29 20.21
C ALA A 239 -34.02 0.11 19.83
N PHE A 240 -33.10 0.69 20.59
CA PHE A 240 -32.54 2.01 20.33
C PHE A 240 -31.25 1.90 19.51
N SER A 241 -31.14 2.71 18.45
CA SER A 241 -29.89 2.91 17.73
C SER A 241 -29.71 4.38 17.36
N ASP A 242 -28.47 4.84 17.42
CA ASP A 242 -28.06 6.16 16.93
C ASP A 242 -26.61 6.07 16.47
N ASN A 243 -26.20 7.01 15.62
CA ASN A 243 -24.86 7.00 15.05
C ASN A 243 -24.27 8.40 14.91
N THR A 244 -22.95 8.44 14.81
CA THR A 244 -22.20 9.66 14.50
C THR A 244 -21.11 9.33 13.49
N THR A 245 -20.77 10.31 12.66
CA THR A 245 -19.73 10.17 11.64
C THR A 245 -18.53 11.07 11.92
N VAL A 246 -17.32 10.57 11.72
CA VAL A 246 -16.05 11.27 11.92
C VAL A 246 -15.28 11.23 10.61
N GLU A 247 -14.83 12.38 10.12
CA GLU A 247 -14.11 12.49 8.85
C GLU A 247 -12.63 12.73 9.09
N VAL A 248 -11.78 11.86 8.53
CA VAL A 248 -10.32 12.06 8.47
C VAL A 248 -10.00 12.71 7.12
N GLN A 249 -9.87 14.04 7.09
CA GLN A 249 -9.75 14.81 5.83
C GLN A 249 -8.31 14.94 5.32
N GLN A 250 -7.38 15.26 6.21
CA GLN A 250 -6.02 15.64 5.84
C GLN A 250 -5.02 14.74 6.54
N LEU A 251 -4.35 13.91 5.75
CA LEU A 251 -3.16 13.15 6.15
C LEU A 251 -1.95 13.85 5.53
N GLY A 252 -1.26 14.64 6.35
CA GLY A 252 -0.01 15.29 5.95
C GLY A 252 1.11 14.27 5.72
N PHE A 253 2.09 14.63 4.90
CA PHE A 253 3.27 13.79 4.70
C PHE A 253 4.00 13.55 6.02
N SER A 254 4.45 12.32 6.26
CA SER A 254 5.26 11.98 7.42
C SER A 254 6.59 12.76 7.39
N SER A 255 7.21 12.98 8.56
CA SER A 255 8.53 13.61 8.64
C SER A 255 9.57 12.89 7.77
N MET A 256 9.44 11.58 7.57
CA MET A 256 10.31 10.79 6.71
C MET A 256 10.07 11.07 5.22
N GLN A 257 8.81 11.15 4.77
CA GLN A 257 8.46 11.51 3.41
C GLN A 257 8.98 12.92 3.05
N VAL A 258 8.84 13.88 3.97
CA VAL A 258 9.41 15.23 3.80
C VAL A 258 10.93 15.18 3.70
N GLY A 259 11.59 14.39 4.55
CA GLY A 259 13.04 14.17 4.48
C GLY A 259 13.49 13.59 3.13
N ILE A 260 12.75 12.62 2.58
CA ILE A 260 12.99 12.05 1.25
C ILE A 260 12.88 13.12 0.17
N PHE A 261 11.84 13.96 0.20
CA PHE A 261 11.67 15.04 -0.78
C PHE A 261 12.82 16.05 -0.74
N VAL A 262 13.25 16.44 0.46
CA VAL A 262 14.39 17.35 0.63
C VAL A 262 15.67 16.70 0.12
N LEU A 263 15.92 15.42 0.41
CA LEU A 263 17.08 14.71 -0.12
C LEU A 263 17.07 14.64 -1.66
N CYS A 264 15.94 14.31 -2.27
CA CYS A 264 15.79 14.29 -3.73
C CYS A 264 16.10 15.67 -4.34
N ALA A 265 15.53 16.73 -3.76
CA ALA A 265 15.75 18.10 -4.22
C ALA A 265 17.21 18.52 -4.07
N LEU A 266 17.84 18.26 -2.93
CA LEU A 266 19.26 18.58 -2.68
C LEU A 266 20.18 17.78 -3.61
N GLY A 267 19.94 16.47 -3.75
CA GLY A 267 20.71 15.60 -4.63
C GLY A 267 20.65 16.05 -6.09
N PHE A 268 19.47 16.43 -6.58
CA PHE A 268 19.31 16.91 -7.94
C PHE A 268 19.91 18.31 -8.15
N VAL A 269 19.61 19.27 -7.26
CA VAL A 269 20.08 20.65 -7.41
C VAL A 269 21.59 20.75 -7.22
N ILE A 270 22.12 20.22 -6.11
CA ILE A 270 23.55 20.32 -5.79
C ILE A 270 24.35 19.34 -6.66
N GLY A 271 23.90 18.09 -6.73
CA GLY A 271 24.60 17.02 -7.42
C GLY A 271 24.53 17.14 -8.93
N SER A 272 23.33 17.26 -9.51
CA SER A 272 23.17 17.16 -10.97
C SER A 272 23.23 18.53 -11.68
N LEU A 273 22.67 19.60 -11.11
CA LEU A 273 22.69 20.92 -11.76
C LEU A 273 23.99 21.71 -11.49
N ILE A 274 24.35 21.90 -10.22
CA ILE A 274 25.51 22.72 -9.85
C ILE A 274 26.81 22.03 -10.26
N LEU A 275 27.07 20.81 -9.77
CA LEU A 275 28.28 20.08 -10.16
C LEU A 275 28.25 19.72 -11.65
N GLY A 276 27.08 19.51 -12.25
CA GLY A 276 26.96 19.30 -13.70
C GLY A 276 27.38 20.50 -14.52
N TYR A 277 27.00 21.71 -14.13
CA TYR A 277 27.47 22.95 -14.76
C TYR A 277 28.99 23.12 -14.66
N PHE A 278 29.56 22.88 -13.47
CA PHE A 278 31.01 22.95 -13.28
C PHE A 278 31.76 21.83 -14.03
N SER A 279 31.16 20.64 -14.11
CA SER A 279 31.70 19.51 -14.85
C SER A 279 31.69 19.77 -16.37
N TYR A 280 30.60 20.33 -16.90
CA TYR A 280 30.49 20.74 -18.30
C TYR A 280 31.49 21.84 -18.67
N THR A 281 31.59 22.89 -17.84
CA THR A 281 32.52 24.00 -18.09
C THR A 281 33.98 23.55 -18.03
N SER A 282 34.34 22.71 -17.05
CA SER A 282 35.66 22.05 -16.98
C SER A 282 35.95 21.25 -18.25
N PHE A 283 34.99 20.46 -18.72
CA PHE A 283 35.16 19.63 -19.91
C PHE A 283 35.35 20.47 -21.17
N ASN A 284 34.52 21.50 -21.38
CA ASN A 284 34.58 22.40 -22.52
C ASN A 284 35.91 23.18 -22.58
N ASN A 285 36.44 23.55 -21.43
CA ASN A 285 37.68 24.30 -21.31
C ASN A 285 38.95 23.42 -21.37
N ASN A 286 38.82 22.10 -21.52
CA ASN A 286 39.94 21.15 -21.46
C ASN A 286 40.76 21.25 -20.17
N ASP A 287 40.11 21.53 -19.03
CA ASP A 287 40.78 21.63 -17.75
C ASP A 287 41.03 20.25 -17.14
N ASP A 288 42.30 19.81 -17.14
CA ASP A 288 42.76 18.55 -16.55
C ASP A 288 43.25 18.73 -15.09
N SER A 289 42.90 19.84 -14.42
CA SER A 289 43.31 20.10 -13.03
C SER A 289 42.73 19.08 -12.02
N ARG A 290 43.41 18.91 -10.88
CA ARG A 290 42.88 18.09 -9.76
C ARG A 290 41.50 18.57 -9.27
N ARG A 291 41.22 19.88 -9.40
CA ARG A 291 39.92 20.46 -9.04
C ARG A 291 38.84 20.04 -10.03
N ALA A 292 39.13 20.12 -11.33
CA ALA A 292 38.25 19.63 -12.39
C ALA A 292 37.91 18.14 -12.21
N LEU A 293 38.90 17.29 -11.92
CA LEU A 293 38.68 15.86 -11.62
C LEU A 293 37.76 15.67 -10.41
N ALA A 294 37.99 16.42 -9.31
CA ALA A 294 37.17 16.31 -8.11
C ALA A 294 35.71 16.71 -8.37
N ILE A 295 35.49 17.73 -9.20
CA ILE A 295 34.15 18.18 -9.62
C ILE A 295 33.46 17.11 -10.46
N GLN A 296 34.15 16.51 -11.44
CA GLN A 296 33.60 15.44 -12.28
C GLN A 296 33.27 14.19 -11.46
N LEU A 297 34.17 13.79 -10.55
CA LEU A 297 33.95 12.67 -9.65
C LEU A 297 32.77 12.95 -8.70
N GLY A 298 32.70 14.17 -8.15
CA GLY A 298 31.58 14.61 -7.32
C GLY A 298 30.24 14.61 -8.07
N HIS A 299 30.23 15.07 -9.32
CA HIS A 299 29.05 15.06 -10.19
C HIS A 299 28.53 13.64 -10.45
N VAL A 300 29.41 12.64 -10.54
CA VAL A 300 29.00 11.24 -10.69
C VAL A 300 28.56 10.63 -9.36
N ILE A 301 29.33 10.83 -8.29
CA ILE A 301 29.11 10.15 -7.01
C ILE A 301 27.93 10.74 -6.25
N CYS A 302 27.86 12.07 -6.12
CA CYS A 302 26.92 12.73 -5.21
C CYS A 302 25.45 12.43 -5.57
N PRO A 303 24.96 12.65 -6.80
CA PRO A 303 23.55 12.42 -7.10
C PRO A 303 23.17 10.94 -6.98
N ASN A 304 24.04 10.03 -7.42
CA ASN A 304 23.78 8.60 -7.39
C ASN A 304 23.77 8.03 -5.97
N ILE A 305 24.71 8.44 -5.10
CA ILE A 305 24.69 8.05 -3.68
C ILE A 305 23.46 8.63 -2.98
N THR A 306 23.10 9.90 -3.26
CA THR A 306 21.87 10.48 -2.71
C THR A 306 20.65 9.65 -3.11
N MET A 307 20.54 9.23 -4.37
CA MET A 307 19.45 8.35 -4.81
C MET A 307 19.47 6.98 -4.14
N VAL A 308 20.64 6.38 -3.89
CA VAL A 308 20.75 5.13 -3.11
C VAL A 308 20.16 5.32 -1.72
N ILE A 309 20.55 6.38 -1.01
CA ILE A 309 20.06 6.67 0.34
C ILE A 309 18.54 6.88 0.34
N VAL A 310 18.05 7.64 -0.65
CA VAL A 310 16.62 7.91 -0.86
C VAL A 310 15.82 6.63 -1.06
N PHE A 311 16.26 5.72 -1.92
CA PHE A 311 15.56 4.45 -2.17
C PHE A 311 15.60 3.51 -0.96
N ILE A 312 16.67 3.55 -0.15
CA ILE A 312 16.74 2.82 1.12
C ILE A 312 15.70 3.35 2.09
N PHE A 313 15.63 4.67 2.31
CA PHE A 313 14.62 5.26 3.21
C PHE A 313 13.20 5.00 2.74
N TRP A 314 12.96 5.08 1.42
CA TRP A 314 11.69 4.70 0.84
C TRP A 314 11.34 3.23 1.12
N GLY A 315 12.28 2.30 0.94
CA GLY A 315 12.09 0.88 1.24
C GLY A 315 11.81 0.56 2.71
N VAL A 316 12.32 1.37 3.65
CA VAL A 316 12.06 1.21 5.09
C VAL A 316 10.69 1.73 5.49
N THR A 317 10.23 2.80 4.84
CA THR A 317 9.00 3.50 5.23
C THR A 317 7.77 2.91 4.55
N GLU A 318 7.82 2.78 3.23
CA GLU A 318 6.62 2.59 2.42
C GLU A 318 6.82 1.68 1.20
N GLY A 319 8.06 1.40 0.85
CA GLY A 319 8.45 0.67 -0.34
C GLY A 319 8.62 -0.83 -0.12
N PHE A 320 8.55 -1.58 -1.21
CA PHE A 320 8.88 -3.00 -1.17
C PHE A 320 10.39 -3.19 -1.13
N LEU A 321 10.84 -4.11 -0.26
CA LEU A 321 12.26 -4.38 -0.05
C LEU A 321 12.99 -4.74 -1.36
N THR A 322 12.36 -5.53 -2.23
CA THR A 322 12.93 -6.00 -3.50
C THR A 322 13.13 -4.86 -4.50
N GLU A 323 12.20 -3.93 -4.53
CA GLU A 323 12.22 -2.76 -5.39
C GLU A 323 13.22 -1.73 -4.90
N ALA A 324 13.21 -1.44 -3.60
CA ALA A 324 14.19 -0.57 -2.97
C ALA A 324 15.61 -1.10 -3.17
N ALA A 325 15.82 -2.41 -3.01
CA ALA A 325 17.11 -3.06 -3.27
C ALA A 325 17.51 -2.92 -4.75
N THR A 326 16.59 -3.20 -5.69
CA THR A 326 16.88 -3.10 -7.13
C THR A 326 17.22 -1.68 -7.55
N CYS A 327 16.41 -0.70 -7.13
CA CYS A 327 16.63 0.71 -7.47
C CYS A 327 17.91 1.24 -6.83
N SER A 328 18.21 0.87 -5.58
CA SER A 328 19.47 1.21 -4.92
C SER A 328 20.66 0.61 -5.65
N ALA A 329 20.58 -0.67 -6.04
CA ALA A 329 21.63 -1.34 -6.78
C ALA A 329 21.90 -0.66 -8.13
N LEU A 330 20.86 -0.30 -8.90
CA LEU A 330 20.97 0.43 -10.16
C LEU A 330 21.75 1.74 -9.99
N ASN A 331 21.35 2.58 -9.04
CA ASN A 331 22.02 3.87 -8.81
C ASN A 331 23.47 3.67 -8.33
N GLY A 332 23.73 2.66 -7.47
CA GLY A 332 25.07 2.34 -7.00
C GLY A 332 26.01 1.91 -8.13
N VAL A 333 25.56 0.99 -8.99
CA VAL A 333 26.40 0.48 -10.09
C VAL A 333 26.54 1.48 -11.24
N ARG A 334 25.61 2.45 -11.38
CA ARG A 334 25.69 3.54 -12.36
C ARG A 334 26.93 4.42 -12.15
N ILE A 335 27.37 4.59 -10.90
CA ILE A 335 28.61 5.33 -10.58
C ILE A 335 29.77 4.74 -11.38
N LEU A 336 29.92 3.41 -11.36
CA LEU A 336 30.97 2.72 -12.08
C LEU A 336 30.79 2.86 -13.61
N PHE A 337 29.55 2.82 -14.11
CA PHE A 337 29.28 3.00 -15.55
C PHE A 337 29.67 4.38 -16.05
N LEU A 338 29.32 5.42 -15.29
CA LEU A 338 29.63 6.80 -15.63
C LEU A 338 31.13 7.06 -15.55
N LEU A 339 31.82 6.46 -14.57
CA LEU A 339 33.28 6.48 -14.50
C LEU A 339 33.91 5.78 -15.71
N TRP A 340 33.35 4.66 -16.14
CA TRP A 340 33.81 3.94 -17.34
C TRP A 340 33.69 4.78 -18.61
N ILE A 341 32.57 5.47 -18.82
CA ILE A 341 32.39 6.41 -19.95
C ILE A 341 33.39 7.57 -19.84
N ALA A 342 33.63 8.06 -18.62
CA ALA A 342 34.54 9.17 -18.34
C ALA A 342 36.03 8.82 -18.52
N LEU A 343 36.42 7.54 -18.63
CA LEU A 343 37.82 7.10 -18.86
C LEU A 343 38.46 7.61 -20.15
N HIS A 344 37.67 8.17 -21.08
CA HIS A 344 38.18 8.83 -22.29
C HIS A 344 38.79 10.21 -22.01
N LEU A 345 38.61 10.72 -20.79
CA LEU A 345 39.34 11.88 -20.29
C LEU A 345 40.79 11.50 -19.99
N LYS A 346 41.75 12.34 -20.38
CA LYS A 346 43.20 12.14 -20.19
C LYS A 346 43.63 11.92 -18.73
N THR A 347 42.72 12.07 -17.79
CA THR A 347 42.94 12.12 -16.35
C THR A 347 43.14 10.76 -15.68
N PHE A 348 42.76 9.64 -16.33
CA PHE A 348 42.99 8.28 -15.82
C PHE A 348 44.07 7.55 -16.64
N GLU A 349 45.34 7.91 -16.46
CA GLU A 349 46.44 7.17 -17.09
C GLU A 349 46.95 6.02 -16.21
N GLY A 350 47.22 4.86 -16.82
CA GLY A 350 47.82 3.69 -16.18
C GLY A 350 46.86 2.63 -15.66
N TYR A 351 47.21 2.06 -14.51
CA TYR A 351 46.58 0.89 -13.87
C TYR A 351 45.06 1.00 -13.58
N PRO A 352 44.53 2.11 -12.99
CA PRO A 352 43.10 2.20 -12.67
C PRO A 352 42.20 2.22 -13.91
N ARG A 353 42.67 2.75 -15.04
CA ARG A 353 41.92 2.74 -16.30
C ARG A 353 41.73 1.33 -16.85
N GLN A 354 42.75 0.47 -16.75
CA GLN A 354 42.64 -0.92 -17.19
C GLN A 354 41.63 -1.71 -16.37
N ILE A 355 41.61 -1.51 -15.05
CA ILE A 355 40.65 -2.18 -14.15
C ILE A 355 39.22 -1.72 -14.46
N ILE A 356 38.97 -0.41 -14.46
CA ILE A 356 37.63 0.12 -14.68
C ILE A 356 37.13 -0.29 -16.07
N ASN A 357 37.99 -0.30 -17.09
CA ASN A 357 37.59 -0.72 -18.44
C ASN A 357 37.15 -2.19 -18.55
N ARG A 358 37.76 -3.08 -17.77
CA ARG A 358 37.48 -4.53 -17.86
C ARG A 358 36.38 -5.00 -16.90
N SER A 359 36.31 -4.47 -15.69
CA SER A 359 35.46 -5.05 -14.63
C SER A 359 34.09 -4.38 -14.49
N THR A 360 33.89 -3.17 -15.02
CA THR A 360 32.68 -2.37 -14.73
C THR A 360 31.39 -3.05 -15.18
N ILE A 361 31.33 -3.51 -16.44
CA ILE A 361 30.09 -4.05 -17.01
C ILE A 361 29.74 -5.40 -16.40
N GLN A 362 30.74 -6.23 -16.13
CA GLN A 362 30.52 -7.52 -15.46
C GLN A 362 30.07 -7.35 -14.02
N LEU A 363 30.63 -6.39 -13.29
CA LEU A 363 30.20 -6.08 -11.94
C LEU A 363 28.75 -5.58 -11.92
N GLN A 364 28.36 -4.75 -12.89
CA GLN A 364 26.97 -4.32 -13.08
C GLN A 364 26.04 -5.49 -13.35
N TYR A 365 26.40 -6.33 -14.32
CA TYR A 365 25.65 -7.52 -14.67
C TYR A 365 25.46 -8.43 -13.44
N ALA A 366 26.53 -8.69 -12.69
CA ALA A 366 26.49 -9.53 -11.50
C ALA A 366 25.59 -8.95 -10.39
N VAL A 367 25.77 -7.67 -10.04
CA VAL A 367 25.00 -7.02 -8.97
C VAL A 367 23.51 -6.98 -9.31
N ILE A 368 23.14 -6.57 -10.53
CA ILE A 368 21.73 -6.47 -10.93
C ILE A 368 21.10 -7.86 -11.03
N SER A 369 21.81 -8.85 -11.56
CA SER A 369 21.33 -10.24 -11.61
C SER A 369 21.05 -10.79 -10.20
N VAL A 370 21.97 -10.61 -9.26
CA VAL A 370 21.77 -11.07 -7.87
C VAL A 370 20.56 -10.43 -7.23
N VAL A 371 20.42 -9.10 -7.34
CA VAL A 371 19.33 -8.38 -6.66
C VAL A 371 17.97 -8.74 -7.27
N VAL A 372 17.85 -8.77 -8.60
CA VAL A 372 16.59 -9.03 -9.31
C VAL A 372 16.11 -10.46 -9.13
N TYR A 373 17.01 -11.45 -9.16
CA TYR A 373 16.64 -12.86 -9.07
C TYR A 373 16.63 -13.41 -7.64
N SER A 374 17.11 -12.66 -6.65
CA SER A 374 17.05 -13.06 -5.23
C SER A 374 15.65 -13.44 -4.72
N PRO A 375 14.54 -12.76 -5.12
CA PRO A 375 13.21 -13.12 -4.62
C PRO A 375 12.70 -14.44 -5.22
N LEU A 376 12.98 -14.69 -6.52
CA LEU A 376 12.62 -15.96 -7.17
C LEU A 376 13.37 -17.14 -6.54
N VAL A 377 14.64 -16.94 -6.20
CA VAL A 377 15.45 -17.94 -5.50
C VAL A 377 14.87 -18.23 -4.11
N ALA A 378 14.44 -17.19 -3.40
CA ALA A 378 13.80 -17.35 -2.10
C ALA A 378 12.49 -18.13 -2.21
N ASP A 379 11.62 -17.80 -3.17
CA ASP A 379 10.37 -18.52 -3.42
C ASP A 379 10.62 -20.00 -3.75
N LEU A 380 11.56 -20.27 -4.65
CA LEU A 380 11.97 -21.63 -5.00
C LEU A 380 12.54 -22.41 -3.80
N TRP A 381 13.24 -21.74 -2.88
CA TRP A 381 13.75 -22.35 -1.65
C TRP A 381 12.63 -22.83 -0.72
N TYR A 382 11.51 -22.11 -0.66
CA TYR A 382 10.36 -22.50 0.15
C TYR A 382 9.56 -23.63 -0.51
N ASN A 383 9.46 -23.64 -1.84
CA ASN A 383 8.60 -24.57 -2.58
C ASN A 383 9.24 -25.93 -2.91
N VAL A 384 10.55 -26.10 -2.71
CA VAL A 384 11.29 -27.30 -3.13
C VAL A 384 11.63 -28.23 -1.94
N ASN A 385 11.54 -29.55 -2.16
CA ASN A 385 11.90 -30.59 -1.18
C ASN A 385 13.39 -30.58 -0.82
N THR A 386 13.77 -31.20 0.32
CA THR A 386 15.15 -31.20 0.85
C THR A 386 16.23 -31.57 -0.18
N GLY A 387 15.98 -32.55 -1.05
CA GLY A 387 16.91 -32.92 -2.12
C GLY A 387 17.07 -31.84 -3.19
N GLY A 388 15.98 -31.15 -3.55
CA GLY A 388 16.05 -30.02 -4.48
C GLY A 388 16.62 -28.76 -3.83
N LYS A 389 16.50 -28.58 -2.50
CA LYS A 389 17.22 -27.53 -1.76
C LYS A 389 18.73 -27.73 -1.84
N VAL A 390 19.22 -28.98 -1.72
CA VAL A 390 20.65 -29.30 -1.90
C VAL A 390 21.09 -28.99 -3.33
N GLY A 391 20.29 -29.37 -4.34
CA GLY A 391 20.53 -29.00 -5.73
C GLY A 391 20.61 -27.48 -5.93
N LEU A 392 19.61 -26.75 -5.42
CA LEU A 392 19.56 -25.28 -5.46
C LEU A 392 20.78 -24.66 -4.80
N LEU A 393 21.20 -25.17 -3.64
CA LEU A 393 22.35 -24.65 -2.91
C LEU A 393 23.66 -24.85 -3.68
N ILE A 394 23.83 -26.01 -4.33
CA ILE A 394 24.97 -26.26 -5.22
C ILE A 394 24.96 -25.28 -6.39
N PHE A 395 23.81 -25.06 -7.03
CA PHE A 395 23.66 -24.12 -8.14
C PHE A 395 23.88 -22.65 -7.73
N LEU A 396 23.37 -22.25 -6.57
CA LEU A 396 23.55 -20.90 -6.01
C LEU A 396 24.96 -20.63 -5.54
N LEU A 397 25.74 -21.66 -5.18
CA LEU A 397 27.15 -21.49 -4.82
C LEU A 397 28.06 -21.41 -6.07
N LEU A 398 27.68 -22.08 -7.17
CA LEU A 398 28.46 -22.09 -8.41
C LEU A 398 28.57 -20.71 -9.08
N GLY A 399 27.51 -19.90 -9.06
CA GLY A 399 27.51 -18.55 -9.66
C GLY A 399 28.40 -17.52 -8.94
N PRO A 400 28.23 -17.31 -7.62
CA PRO A 400 29.09 -16.47 -6.80
C PRO A 400 30.54 -16.97 -6.78
N LEU A 401 30.75 -18.28 -6.79
CA LEU A 401 32.11 -18.85 -6.87
C LEU A 401 32.76 -18.55 -8.22
N SER A 402 32.04 -18.65 -9.34
CA SER A 402 32.60 -18.32 -10.66
C SER A 402 32.93 -16.83 -10.81
N THR A 403 32.05 -15.95 -10.30
CA THR A 403 32.27 -14.50 -10.29
C THR A 403 33.40 -14.10 -9.33
N LEU A 404 33.51 -14.72 -8.15
CA LEU A 404 34.61 -14.50 -7.22
C LEU A 404 35.96 -14.97 -7.80
N LEU A 405 36.00 -16.17 -8.38
CA LEU A 405 37.19 -16.69 -9.06
C LEU A 405 37.62 -15.79 -10.21
N TYR A 406 36.67 -15.20 -10.93
CA TYR A 406 36.95 -14.22 -11.97
C TYR A 406 37.51 -12.91 -11.43
N ILE A 407 36.92 -12.35 -10.38
CA ILE A 407 37.45 -11.14 -9.72
C ILE A 407 38.87 -11.42 -9.21
N LEU A 408 39.10 -12.57 -8.59
CA LEU A 408 40.42 -12.97 -8.10
C LEU A 408 41.42 -13.14 -9.25
N TYR A 409 41.00 -13.80 -10.34
CA TYR A 409 41.80 -13.93 -11.57
C TYR A 409 42.17 -12.56 -12.12
N LEU A 410 41.20 -11.64 -12.22
CA LEU A 410 41.38 -10.29 -12.74
C LEU A 410 42.33 -9.48 -11.84
N ILE A 411 42.21 -9.58 -10.51
CA ILE A 411 43.18 -9.00 -9.58
C ILE A 411 44.58 -9.58 -9.83
N THR A 412 44.71 -10.90 -10.03
CA THR A 412 46.02 -11.53 -10.24
C THR A 412 46.65 -11.22 -11.60
N THR A 413 45.88 -11.10 -12.68
CA THR A 413 46.39 -10.76 -14.02
C THR A 413 46.82 -9.30 -14.07
N VAL A 414 46.02 -8.43 -13.46
CA VAL A 414 46.32 -7.01 -13.29
C VAL A 414 47.56 -6.80 -12.42
N CYS A 415 47.73 -7.55 -11.31
CA CYS A 415 48.95 -7.53 -10.49
C CYS A 415 50.21 -8.07 -11.21
N ARG A 416 50.06 -8.91 -12.24
CA ARG A 416 51.18 -9.52 -12.98
C ARG A 416 51.55 -8.79 -14.27
N GLY A 417 50.82 -7.76 -14.69
CA GLY A 417 51.15 -6.92 -15.84
C GLY A 417 51.22 -7.65 -17.19
N ARG A 418 50.47 -8.76 -17.38
CA ARG A 418 50.46 -9.53 -18.64
C ARG A 418 49.47 -8.96 -19.66
N THR A 419 49.83 -9.00 -20.95
CA THR A 419 48.96 -8.67 -22.10
C THR A 419 48.14 -9.87 -22.60
N LEU A 420 47.00 -9.54 -23.22
CA LEU A 420 45.76 -10.31 -23.31
C LEU A 420 45.65 -11.18 -24.56
N GLN A 421 45.33 -12.47 -24.35
CA GLN A 421 44.58 -13.24 -25.35
C GLN A 421 43.80 -14.41 -24.72
N GLU A 422 44.25 -14.95 -23.58
CA GLU A 422 43.51 -15.97 -22.80
C GLU A 422 42.41 -15.37 -21.89
N GLU A 423 42.37 -14.04 -21.75
CA GLU A 423 41.54 -13.29 -20.78
C GLU A 423 40.06 -13.12 -21.20
N THR A 424 39.78 -13.14 -22.51
CA THR A 424 38.47 -12.88 -23.13
C THR A 424 37.54 -14.10 -23.03
N SER A 425 38.03 -15.27 -23.46
CA SER A 425 37.31 -16.56 -23.39
C SER A 425 36.70 -16.88 -22.01
N LEU A 426 37.38 -16.50 -20.92
CA LEU A 426 36.91 -16.75 -19.55
C LEU A 426 35.75 -15.82 -19.14
N SER A 427 35.83 -14.52 -19.47
CA SER A 427 34.78 -13.52 -19.24
C SER A 427 33.46 -13.93 -19.91
N TYR A 428 33.56 -14.30 -21.18
CA TYR A 428 32.45 -14.80 -21.98
C TYR A 428 31.83 -16.05 -21.35
N THR A 429 32.64 -17.04 -20.99
CA THR A 429 32.17 -18.30 -20.37
C THR A 429 31.40 -18.07 -19.06
N ILE A 430 31.79 -17.07 -18.25
CA ILE A 430 31.11 -16.75 -17.00
C ILE A 430 29.76 -16.06 -17.23
N THR A 431 29.70 -15.13 -18.20
CA THR A 431 28.46 -14.44 -18.58
C THR A 431 27.44 -15.45 -19.11
N GLU A 432 27.91 -16.41 -19.92
CA GLU A 432 27.12 -17.54 -20.40
C GLU A 432 26.57 -18.41 -19.28
N LEU A 433 27.42 -18.80 -18.32
CA LEU A 433 27.01 -19.61 -17.18
C LEU A 433 25.96 -18.89 -16.32
N SER A 434 26.09 -17.58 -16.15
CA SER A 434 25.11 -16.78 -15.42
C SER A 434 23.77 -16.68 -16.16
N ASN A 435 23.78 -16.48 -17.48
CA ASN A 435 22.58 -16.48 -18.30
C ASN A 435 21.84 -17.83 -18.24
N PHE A 436 22.59 -18.93 -18.23
CA PHE A 436 22.04 -20.28 -18.03
C PHE A 436 21.39 -20.45 -16.66
N LEU A 437 22.09 -20.08 -15.59
CA LEU A 437 21.61 -20.20 -14.22
C LEU A 437 20.30 -19.43 -14.02
N ARG A 438 20.21 -18.24 -14.61
CA ARG A 438 19.02 -17.39 -14.62
C ARG A 438 17.82 -18.09 -15.24
N LEU A 439 17.98 -18.59 -16.47
CA LEU A 439 16.92 -19.29 -17.20
C LEU A 439 16.46 -20.56 -16.46
N PHE A 440 17.41 -21.28 -15.85
CA PHE A 440 17.12 -22.44 -15.02
C PHE A 440 16.25 -22.09 -13.79
N VAL A 441 16.57 -21.01 -13.06
CA VAL A 441 15.79 -20.57 -11.89
C VAL A 441 14.35 -20.24 -12.29
N ILE A 442 14.15 -19.51 -13.39
CA ILE A 442 12.82 -19.10 -13.84
C ILE A 442 11.97 -20.32 -14.23
N ILE A 443 12.52 -21.22 -15.03
CA ILE A 443 11.81 -22.43 -15.46
C ILE A 443 11.49 -23.32 -14.25
N SER A 444 12.41 -23.42 -13.28
CA SER A 444 12.20 -24.22 -12.08
C SER A 444 11.13 -23.63 -11.15
N THR A 445 10.98 -22.30 -11.13
CA THR A 445 10.00 -21.60 -10.28
C THR A 445 8.60 -21.61 -10.89
N TYR A 446 8.47 -21.42 -12.21
CA TYR A 446 7.17 -21.20 -12.85
C TYR A 446 6.77 -22.25 -13.91
N GLY A 447 7.60 -23.26 -14.20
CA GLY A 447 7.42 -24.06 -15.43
C GLY A 447 7.92 -25.50 -15.39
N PHE A 448 7.47 -26.32 -14.42
CA PHE A 448 7.75 -27.77 -14.42
C PHE A 448 6.72 -28.61 -15.21
N GLN A 449 5.68 -28.02 -15.80
CA GLN A 449 4.57 -28.77 -16.43
C GLN A 449 4.74 -29.06 -17.94
N SER A 450 5.67 -28.42 -18.64
CA SER A 450 5.83 -28.63 -20.09
C SER A 450 7.27 -29.01 -20.44
N GLY A 451 7.44 -30.09 -21.21
CA GLY A 451 8.74 -30.59 -21.73
C GLY A 451 9.51 -29.64 -22.67
N LEU A 452 9.26 -28.32 -22.59
CA LEU A 452 9.96 -27.26 -23.31
C LEU A 452 11.35 -26.91 -22.74
N LEU A 453 11.76 -27.53 -21.63
CA LEU A 453 13.05 -27.33 -20.97
C LEU A 453 14.24 -27.50 -21.94
N ALA A 454 14.13 -28.45 -22.89
CA ALA A 454 15.13 -28.67 -23.91
C ALA A 454 15.18 -27.54 -24.97
N LEU A 455 14.03 -27.01 -25.40
CA LEU A 455 13.95 -25.98 -26.46
C LEU A 455 14.46 -24.61 -26.01
N ALA A 456 14.27 -24.24 -24.75
CA ALA A 456 14.78 -22.98 -24.20
C ALA A 456 16.30 -23.00 -23.96
N LEU A 457 16.89 -24.18 -23.72
CA LEU A 457 18.32 -24.35 -23.45
C LEU A 457 19.15 -24.55 -24.74
N ILE A 458 18.56 -25.09 -25.81
CA ILE A 458 19.26 -25.33 -27.09
C ILE A 458 19.93 -24.07 -27.67
N PRO A 459 19.33 -22.87 -27.70
CA PRO A 459 19.97 -21.66 -28.21
C PRO A 459 21.22 -21.27 -27.40
N VAL A 460 21.19 -21.45 -26.08
CA VAL A 460 22.31 -21.13 -25.17
C VAL A 460 23.48 -22.10 -25.39
N PHE A 461 23.21 -23.40 -25.54
CA PHE A 461 24.25 -24.40 -25.82
C PHE A 461 24.78 -24.33 -27.26
N ALA A 462 23.92 -24.03 -28.24
CA ALA A 462 24.30 -23.93 -29.64
C ALA A 462 25.20 -22.70 -29.91
N ARG A 463 25.09 -21.64 -29.10
CA ARG A 463 25.83 -20.39 -29.27
C ARG A 463 27.35 -20.55 -29.24
N ASN A 464 27.90 -21.26 -28.25
CA ASN A 464 29.36 -21.50 -28.16
C ASN A 464 29.89 -22.36 -29.33
N PHE A 465 29.08 -23.31 -29.78
CA PHE A 465 29.43 -24.16 -30.92
C PHE A 465 29.40 -23.36 -32.23
N ILE A 466 28.35 -22.57 -32.46
CA ILE A 466 28.20 -21.69 -33.62
C ILE A 466 29.33 -20.64 -33.67
N TYR A 467 29.68 -20.04 -32.53
CA TYR A 467 30.79 -19.09 -32.41
C TYR A 467 32.13 -19.70 -32.85
N ARG A 468 32.45 -20.89 -32.33
CA ARG A 468 33.70 -21.60 -32.65
C ARG A 468 33.77 -22.05 -34.11
N CYS A 469 32.62 -22.36 -34.71
CA CYS A 469 32.52 -22.68 -36.14
C CYS A 469 32.70 -21.45 -37.04
N LEU A 470 32.17 -20.28 -36.66
CA LEU A 470 32.25 -19.05 -37.45
C LEU A 470 33.61 -18.34 -37.35
N TYR A 471 34.34 -18.53 -36.25
CA TYR A 471 35.73 -18.07 -36.09
C TYR A 471 36.63 -18.54 -37.24
N TYR A 472 36.35 -19.73 -37.78
CA TYR A 472 37.12 -20.33 -38.87
C TYR A 472 36.65 -19.93 -40.29
N LEU A 473 35.53 -19.22 -40.46
CA LEU A 473 34.83 -19.15 -41.76
C LEU A 473 34.63 -17.73 -42.36
N SER A 474 34.85 -16.62 -41.65
CA SER A 474 34.49 -15.29 -42.19
C SER A 474 35.35 -14.10 -41.75
N THR A 475 35.12 -12.95 -42.42
CA THR A 475 35.71 -11.65 -42.10
C THR A 475 35.20 -11.10 -40.76
N PHE A 476 36.07 -10.43 -40.00
CA PHE A 476 35.83 -9.87 -38.66
C PHE A 476 34.47 -9.16 -38.48
N LEU A 477 34.05 -8.32 -39.44
CA LEU A 477 32.78 -7.60 -39.39
C LEU A 477 31.54 -8.50 -39.51
N LEU A 478 31.62 -9.56 -40.31
CA LEU A 478 30.53 -10.52 -40.47
C LEU A 478 30.36 -11.37 -39.20
N GLN A 479 31.46 -11.68 -38.52
CA GLN A 479 31.45 -12.41 -37.24
C GLN A 479 30.76 -11.59 -36.14
N ILE A 480 31.12 -10.31 -35.96
CA ILE A 480 30.46 -9.41 -35.01
C ILE A 480 28.96 -9.32 -35.31
N SER A 481 28.61 -9.06 -36.58
CA SER A 481 27.21 -8.88 -36.98
C SER A 481 26.37 -10.13 -36.69
N PHE A 482 26.91 -11.32 -36.97
CA PHE A 482 26.23 -12.57 -36.69
C PHE A 482 26.05 -12.82 -35.19
N VAL A 483 27.09 -12.60 -34.37
CA VAL A 483 27.02 -12.76 -32.91
C VAL A 483 25.97 -11.82 -32.32
N MET A 484 25.96 -10.56 -32.74
CA MET A 484 24.99 -9.56 -32.29
C MET A 484 23.55 -9.94 -32.68
N ILE A 485 23.33 -10.48 -33.88
CA ILE A 485 22.00 -10.96 -34.30
C ILE A 485 21.55 -12.16 -33.46
N LEU A 486 22.44 -13.13 -33.24
CA LEU A 486 22.14 -14.31 -32.43
C LEU A 486 21.74 -13.91 -31.01
N GLU A 487 22.43 -12.93 -30.42
CA GLU A 487 22.08 -12.40 -29.10
C GLU A 487 20.74 -11.67 -29.07
N VAL A 488 20.39 -10.91 -30.10
CA VAL A 488 19.06 -10.29 -30.18
C VAL A 488 17.97 -11.37 -30.21
N LEU A 489 18.20 -12.48 -30.92
CA LEU A 489 17.26 -13.60 -30.96
C LEU A 489 17.16 -14.32 -29.61
N THR A 490 18.27 -14.58 -28.93
CA THR A 490 18.26 -15.18 -27.57
C THR A 490 17.60 -14.25 -26.56
N ALA A 491 17.85 -12.94 -26.65
CA ALA A 491 17.20 -11.94 -25.81
C ALA A 491 15.68 -11.91 -26.02
N SER A 492 15.24 -11.93 -27.28
CA SER A 492 13.82 -11.94 -27.64
C SER A 492 13.12 -13.20 -27.13
N ALA A 493 13.75 -14.38 -27.30
CA ALA A 493 13.22 -15.63 -26.78
C ALA A 493 13.16 -15.64 -25.25
N SER A 494 14.21 -15.15 -24.59
CA SER A 494 14.27 -15.04 -23.13
C SER A 494 13.17 -14.12 -22.60
N ILE A 495 12.98 -12.93 -23.17
CA ILE A 495 11.92 -11.99 -22.80
C ILE A 495 10.53 -12.60 -22.98
N TYR A 496 10.29 -13.28 -24.10
CA TYR A 496 9.03 -13.98 -24.36
C TYR A 496 8.75 -15.06 -23.30
N ILE A 497 9.76 -15.85 -22.93
CA ILE A 497 9.63 -16.86 -21.86
C ILE A 497 9.26 -16.19 -20.53
N HIS A 498 9.93 -15.10 -20.15
CA HIS A 498 9.59 -14.39 -18.90
C HIS A 498 8.15 -13.87 -18.90
N TYR A 499 7.71 -13.31 -20.04
CA TYR A 499 6.36 -12.76 -20.16
C TYR A 499 5.27 -13.83 -20.06
N VAL A 500 5.50 -15.01 -20.68
CA VAL A 500 4.50 -16.09 -20.73
C VAL A 500 4.41 -16.89 -19.43
N PHE A 501 5.54 -17.18 -18.78
CA PHE A 501 5.56 -18.12 -17.65
C PHE A 501 5.35 -17.46 -16.28
N VAL A 502 5.60 -16.15 -16.12
CA VAL A 502 5.40 -15.50 -14.82
C VAL A 502 3.92 -15.16 -14.65
N ASP A 503 3.18 -15.92 -13.83
CA ASP A 503 1.75 -15.69 -13.61
C ASP A 503 1.43 -14.39 -12.84
N ASN A 504 2.34 -13.92 -11.99
CA ASN A 504 2.17 -12.68 -11.22
C ASN A 504 2.41 -11.44 -12.09
N VAL A 505 1.34 -10.69 -12.40
CA VAL A 505 1.39 -9.49 -13.26
C VAL A 505 2.40 -8.45 -12.77
N LYS A 506 2.50 -8.21 -11.45
CA LYS A 506 3.40 -7.16 -10.90
C LYS A 506 4.87 -7.52 -11.04
N GLU A 507 5.22 -8.77 -10.77
CA GLU A 507 6.61 -9.23 -10.90
C GLU A 507 6.99 -9.51 -12.35
N ARG A 508 6.03 -9.91 -13.19
CA ARG A 508 6.22 -10.13 -14.64
C ARG A 508 6.83 -8.91 -15.31
N ASP A 509 6.20 -7.75 -15.18
CA ASP A 509 6.64 -6.55 -15.91
C ASP A 509 8.03 -6.08 -15.45
N ALA A 510 8.27 -6.08 -14.14
CA ALA A 510 9.56 -5.69 -13.56
C ALA A 510 10.68 -6.67 -13.96
N LEU A 511 10.40 -7.98 -13.92
CA LEU A 511 11.37 -9.01 -14.28
C LEU A 511 11.68 -8.97 -15.78
N THR A 512 10.68 -8.77 -16.64
CA THR A 512 10.88 -8.58 -18.08
C THR A 512 11.77 -7.38 -18.39
N CYS A 513 11.56 -6.25 -17.72
CA CYS A 513 12.43 -5.07 -17.86
C CYS A 513 13.87 -5.36 -17.43
N ALA A 514 14.06 -6.08 -16.32
CA ALA A 514 15.38 -6.43 -15.82
C ALA A 514 16.12 -7.40 -16.75
N THR A 515 15.41 -8.38 -17.30
CA THR A 515 15.96 -9.32 -18.30
C THR A 515 16.42 -8.59 -19.55
N ALA A 516 15.63 -7.65 -20.06
CA ALA A 516 16.01 -6.82 -21.20
C ALA A 516 17.29 -6.02 -20.91
N PHE A 517 17.39 -5.40 -19.73
CA PHE A 517 18.58 -4.65 -19.32
C PHE A 517 19.84 -5.52 -19.25
N LEU A 518 19.75 -6.71 -18.65
CA LEU A 518 20.87 -7.66 -18.56
C LEU A 518 21.35 -8.15 -19.94
N HIS A 519 20.43 -8.32 -20.90
CA HIS A 519 20.81 -8.66 -22.29
C HIS A 519 21.54 -7.50 -22.97
N ILE A 520 21.13 -6.25 -22.74
CA ILE A 520 21.85 -5.08 -23.25
C ILE A 520 23.28 -5.02 -22.66
N LEU A 521 23.45 -5.29 -21.36
CA LEU A 521 24.79 -5.36 -20.75
C LEU A 521 25.63 -6.50 -21.34
N THR A 522 25.02 -7.65 -21.64
CA THR A 522 25.68 -8.77 -22.33
C THR A 522 26.15 -8.34 -23.71
N MET A 523 25.31 -7.64 -24.47
CA MET A 523 25.65 -7.10 -25.80
C MET A 523 26.82 -6.13 -25.77
N ILE A 524 26.85 -5.23 -24.78
CA ILE A 524 27.97 -4.31 -24.60
C ILE A 524 29.25 -5.08 -24.26
N THR A 525 29.17 -6.09 -23.39
CA THR A 525 30.32 -6.93 -23.03
C THR A 525 30.90 -7.64 -24.25
N LEU A 526 30.04 -8.29 -25.05
CA LEU A 526 30.43 -9.00 -26.26
C LEU A 526 31.06 -8.05 -27.29
N PHE A 527 30.48 -6.87 -27.47
CA PHE A 527 31.01 -5.87 -28.40
C PHE A 527 32.40 -5.39 -27.97
N ILE A 528 32.61 -5.10 -26.68
CA ILE A 528 33.92 -4.67 -26.15
C ILE A 528 34.96 -5.79 -26.23
N GLU A 529 34.57 -7.03 -25.92
CA GLU A 529 35.46 -8.19 -26.00
C GLU A 529 36.00 -8.38 -27.42
N TYR A 530 35.14 -8.20 -28.42
CA TYR A 530 35.51 -8.26 -29.83
C TYR A 530 36.42 -7.11 -30.28
N LEU A 531 36.26 -5.92 -29.68
CA LEU A 531 37.12 -4.76 -29.96
C LEU A 531 38.52 -4.87 -29.33
N SER A 532 38.69 -5.69 -28.29
CA SER A 532 39.97 -5.86 -27.59
C SER A 532 41.09 -6.50 -28.44
N GLU A 533 40.79 -6.91 -29.69
CA GLU A 533 41.78 -7.36 -30.68
C GLU A 533 42.40 -6.21 -31.52
N SER A 534 41.85 -4.99 -31.46
CA SER A 534 42.30 -3.83 -32.23
C SER A 534 42.83 -2.74 -31.29
N ASP A 535 44.11 -2.81 -30.90
CA ASP A 535 44.71 -1.79 -30.04
C ASP A 535 45.18 -0.54 -30.80
N SER A 536 44.81 0.61 -30.22
CA SER A 536 45.49 1.91 -30.26
C SER A 536 45.41 2.76 -31.54
N ARG A 537 44.69 3.88 -31.46
CA ARG A 537 45.26 5.25 -31.29
C ARG A 537 44.23 6.35 -31.59
N ASN A 538 44.28 7.39 -30.74
CA ASN A 538 43.77 8.76 -30.91
C ASN A 538 42.56 8.95 -31.84
N THR A 539 41.37 9.02 -31.26
CA THR A 539 40.18 9.52 -31.96
C THR A 539 39.90 10.98 -31.60
N GLY A 540 39.52 11.76 -32.62
CA GLY A 540 39.52 13.22 -32.62
C GLY A 540 38.41 13.92 -31.81
N THR A 541 38.38 15.25 -31.90
CA THR A 541 37.46 16.18 -31.22
C THR A 541 35.97 15.88 -31.39
N GLN A 542 35.54 15.25 -32.49
CA GLN A 542 34.14 14.89 -32.76
C GLN A 542 33.61 13.81 -31.80
N GLN A 543 34.44 12.81 -31.46
CA GLN A 543 34.04 11.69 -30.59
C GLN A 543 33.91 12.14 -29.13
N ARG A 544 34.68 13.16 -28.74
CA ARG A 544 34.65 13.75 -27.39
C ARG A 544 33.32 14.41 -27.04
N LEU A 545 32.68 15.08 -28.00
CA LEU A 545 31.38 15.74 -27.79
C LEU A 545 30.26 14.72 -27.56
N SER A 546 30.25 13.63 -28.34
CA SER A 546 29.24 12.57 -28.21
C SER A 546 29.34 11.84 -26.86
N HIS A 547 30.56 11.54 -26.40
CA HIS A 547 30.79 10.96 -25.06
C HIS A 547 30.35 11.89 -23.93
N LEU A 548 30.56 13.21 -24.08
CA LEU A 548 30.07 14.19 -23.11
C LEU A 548 28.55 14.19 -23.01
N VAL A 549 27.85 14.18 -24.14
CA VAL A 549 26.37 14.18 -24.16
C VAL A 549 25.82 12.96 -23.43
N VAL A 550 26.36 11.78 -23.69
CA VAL A 550 25.92 10.54 -23.03
C VAL A 550 26.32 10.52 -21.54
N PHE A 551 27.50 11.03 -21.19
CA PHE A 551 27.90 11.21 -19.79
C PHE A 551 26.93 12.13 -19.03
N MET A 552 26.61 13.30 -19.58
CA MET A 552 25.67 14.26 -18.99
C MET A 552 24.25 13.70 -18.93
N PHE A 553 23.83 12.93 -19.93
CA PHE A 553 22.54 12.23 -19.93
C PHE A 553 22.43 11.27 -18.76
N GLY A 554 23.44 10.42 -18.54
CA GLY A 554 23.44 9.46 -17.43
C GLY A 554 23.58 10.09 -16.04
N SER A 555 24.35 11.18 -15.90
CA SER A 555 24.59 11.83 -14.60
C SER A 555 23.50 12.84 -14.18
N VAL A 556 22.74 13.37 -15.15
CA VAL A 556 21.69 14.38 -14.90
C VAL A 556 20.30 13.85 -15.22
N VAL A 557 20.06 13.38 -16.45
CA VAL A 557 18.71 13.04 -16.92
C VAL A 557 18.20 11.76 -16.26
N VAL A 558 19.00 10.70 -16.22
CA VAL A 558 18.58 9.43 -15.60
C VAL A 558 18.34 9.61 -14.09
N VAL A 559 19.18 10.40 -13.42
CA VAL A 559 19.00 10.74 -11.99
C VAL A 559 17.71 11.55 -11.77
N LEU A 560 17.41 12.52 -12.64
CA LEU A 560 16.19 13.30 -12.58
C LEU A 560 14.95 12.43 -12.73
N VAL A 561 14.95 11.51 -13.70
CA VAL A 561 13.84 10.56 -13.90
C VAL A 561 13.64 9.73 -12.63
N ASN A 562 14.71 9.19 -12.04
CA ASN A 562 14.60 8.43 -10.79
C ASN A 562 14.00 9.25 -9.64
N ALA A 563 14.41 10.51 -9.49
CA ALA A 563 13.91 11.40 -8.45
C ALA A 563 12.43 11.78 -8.68
N VAL A 564 12.05 12.12 -9.92
CA VAL A 564 10.68 12.52 -10.28
C VAL A 564 9.73 11.34 -10.15
N VAL A 565 10.11 10.16 -10.64
CA VAL A 565 9.25 8.97 -10.58
C VAL A 565 8.97 8.58 -9.13
N LEU A 566 9.98 8.64 -8.26
CA LEU A 566 9.78 8.39 -6.83
C LEU A 566 8.91 9.47 -6.17
N LEU A 567 9.14 10.75 -6.50
CA LEU A 567 8.33 11.87 -6.00
C LEU A 567 6.86 11.71 -6.38
N VAL A 568 6.60 11.36 -7.65
CA VAL A 568 5.25 11.13 -8.16
C VAL A 568 4.60 9.94 -7.46
N GLU A 569 5.30 8.82 -7.26
CA GLU A 569 4.75 7.67 -6.54
C GLU A 569 4.42 8.02 -5.08
N LEU A 570 5.29 8.77 -4.39
CA LEU A 570 5.02 9.23 -3.02
C LEU A 570 3.80 10.17 -2.94
N ILE A 571 3.67 11.10 -3.88
CA ILE A 571 2.52 12.02 -3.94
C ILE A 571 1.23 11.25 -4.25
N LEU A 572 1.26 10.38 -5.26
CA LEU A 572 0.09 9.61 -5.66
C LEU A 572 -0.34 8.68 -4.54
N LYS A 573 0.59 7.95 -3.92
CA LYS A 573 0.29 7.09 -2.78
C LYS A 573 -0.27 7.88 -1.59
N ALA A 574 0.26 9.06 -1.31
CA ALA A 574 -0.29 9.94 -0.28
C ALA A 574 -1.70 10.46 -0.59
N GLN A 575 -2.03 10.67 -1.86
CA GLN A 575 -3.33 11.19 -2.28
C GLN A 575 -4.42 10.12 -2.42
N THR A 576 -4.08 8.97 -3.01
CA THR A 576 -5.05 7.93 -3.35
C THR A 576 -5.09 6.78 -2.36
N GLY A 577 -4.09 6.68 -1.46
CA GLY A 577 -3.92 5.55 -0.56
C GLY A 577 -3.72 4.22 -1.29
N GLN A 578 -3.40 4.25 -2.59
CA GLN A 578 -3.17 3.08 -3.41
C GLN A 578 -1.89 3.23 -4.20
N ARG A 579 -1.15 2.12 -4.27
CA ARG A 579 0.04 2.02 -5.08
C ARG A 579 -0.31 2.13 -6.56
N THR A 580 0.43 2.94 -7.31
CA THR A 580 0.13 3.16 -8.72
C THR A 580 0.99 2.30 -9.65
N VAL A 581 2.31 2.28 -9.46
CA VAL A 581 3.24 1.61 -10.39
C VAL A 581 4.40 0.94 -9.64
N ASP A 582 4.99 -0.10 -10.24
CA ASP A 582 6.30 -0.62 -9.82
C ASP A 582 7.42 0.22 -10.43
N LEU A 583 8.20 0.89 -9.58
CA LEU A 583 9.26 1.82 -9.98
C LEU A 583 10.26 1.14 -10.93
N ARG A 584 10.48 -0.18 -10.79
CA ARG A 584 11.36 -0.94 -11.69
C ARG A 584 10.91 -0.89 -13.15
N VAL A 585 9.61 -0.84 -13.40
CA VAL A 585 9.01 -0.79 -14.75
C VAL A 585 9.30 0.54 -15.46
N VAL A 586 9.67 1.59 -14.71
CA VAL A 586 10.05 2.89 -15.28
C VAL A 586 11.58 3.08 -15.28
N LEU A 587 12.23 2.68 -14.17
CA LEU A 587 13.66 2.91 -13.97
C LEU A 587 14.52 2.02 -14.86
N LEU A 588 14.20 0.73 -15.00
CA LEU A 588 14.99 -0.20 -15.83
C LEU A 588 14.96 0.17 -17.32
N PRO A 589 13.80 0.50 -17.93
CA PRO A 589 13.79 0.98 -19.32
C PRO A 589 14.59 2.26 -19.54
N THR A 590 14.58 3.19 -18.57
CA THR A 590 15.38 4.42 -18.66
C THR A 590 16.87 4.10 -18.67
N GLU A 591 17.31 3.12 -17.87
CA GLU A 591 18.68 2.61 -17.88
C GLU A 591 19.01 1.85 -19.17
N CYS A 592 18.07 1.09 -19.73
CA CYS A 592 18.22 0.45 -21.03
C CYS A 592 18.52 1.48 -22.13
N VAL A 593 17.75 2.58 -22.17
CA VAL A 593 17.96 3.66 -23.15
C VAL A 593 19.36 4.25 -23.00
N PHE A 594 19.78 4.53 -21.77
CA PHE A 594 21.13 5.03 -21.48
C PHE A 594 22.23 4.06 -21.95
N ALA A 595 22.12 2.78 -21.63
CA ALA A 595 23.07 1.76 -22.02
C ALA A 595 23.13 1.55 -23.54
N VAL A 596 21.98 1.59 -24.24
CA VAL A 596 21.92 1.51 -25.71
C VAL A 596 22.58 2.73 -26.36
N CYS A 597 22.37 3.94 -25.84
CA CYS A 597 23.08 5.13 -26.32
C CYS A 597 24.60 4.96 -26.17
N CYS A 598 25.07 4.38 -25.06
CA CYS A 598 26.49 4.09 -24.88
C CYS A 598 27.00 3.08 -25.93
N LEU A 599 26.26 1.98 -26.16
CA LEU A 599 26.60 0.99 -27.18
C LEU A 599 26.70 1.61 -28.57
N ALA A 600 25.73 2.45 -28.95
CA ALA A 600 25.73 3.14 -30.23
C ALA A 600 26.96 4.05 -30.43
N LEU A 601 27.41 4.71 -29.37
CA LEU A 601 28.64 5.51 -29.41
C LEU A 601 29.88 4.64 -29.63
N GLN A 602 29.98 3.50 -28.94
CA GLN A 602 31.11 2.58 -29.11
C GLN A 602 31.16 2.01 -30.53
N ILE A 603 30.00 1.68 -31.11
CA ILE A 603 29.89 1.26 -32.52
C ILE A 603 30.34 2.38 -33.46
N SER A 604 29.86 3.61 -33.25
CA SER A 604 30.21 4.76 -34.08
C SER A 604 31.72 5.06 -34.04
N ALA A 605 32.31 5.01 -32.85
CA ALA A 605 33.75 5.16 -32.64
C ALA A 605 34.56 4.15 -33.45
N PHE A 606 34.18 2.87 -33.39
CA PHE A 606 34.83 1.80 -34.13
C PHE A 606 34.80 2.01 -35.65
N TYR A 607 33.65 2.41 -36.21
CA TYR A 607 33.52 2.69 -37.64
C TYR A 607 34.40 3.87 -38.10
N GLN A 608 34.56 4.89 -37.26
CA GLN A 608 35.44 6.03 -37.59
C GLN A 608 36.91 5.62 -37.66
N THR A 609 37.37 4.76 -36.75
CA THR A 609 38.74 4.21 -36.76
C THR A 609 39.00 3.40 -38.04
N LEU A 610 38.09 2.47 -38.38
CA LEU A 610 38.15 1.72 -39.63
C LEU A 610 38.24 2.63 -40.86
N HIS A 611 37.42 3.67 -40.93
CA HIS A 611 37.43 4.59 -42.08
C HIS A 611 38.74 5.36 -42.22
N SER A 612 39.36 5.76 -41.10
CA SER A 612 40.67 6.42 -41.09
C SER A 612 41.79 5.50 -41.62
N ASP A 613 41.76 4.22 -41.27
CA ASP A 613 42.77 3.24 -41.71
C ASP A 613 42.68 2.95 -43.22
N TYR A 614 41.49 3.00 -43.81
CA TYR A 614 41.29 2.83 -45.25
C TYR A 614 41.73 4.04 -46.10
N LEU A 615 41.72 5.26 -45.54
CA LEU A 615 42.04 6.49 -46.28
C LEU A 615 43.53 6.87 -46.27
N HIS A 616 44.35 6.32 -45.35
CA HIS A 616 45.79 6.60 -45.27
C HIS A 616 46.63 5.34 -45.00
N PRO A 617 46.82 4.45 -45.98
CA PRO A 617 47.61 3.22 -45.82
C PRO A 617 49.13 3.46 -45.64
N ASP A 618 49.67 4.61 -46.05
CA ASP A 618 51.12 4.84 -46.15
C ASP A 618 51.84 5.21 -44.85
N ARG A 619 51.14 5.32 -43.71
CA ARG A 619 51.80 5.66 -42.42
C ARG A 619 52.52 4.49 -41.73
N PHE A 620 52.45 3.28 -42.28
CA PHE A 620 53.09 2.08 -41.71
C PHE A 620 54.23 1.48 -42.57
N SER A 621 54.54 2.01 -43.75
CA SER A 621 55.51 1.41 -44.67
C SER A 621 56.99 1.73 -44.39
N THR A 622 57.35 2.43 -43.30
CA THR A 622 58.75 2.86 -43.04
C THR A 622 59.48 2.18 -41.89
N CYS A 623 58.95 1.12 -41.24
CA CYS A 623 59.64 0.49 -40.10
C CYS A 623 59.77 -1.04 -40.12
N ALA A 624 59.76 -1.71 -41.28
CA ALA A 624 59.92 -3.18 -41.34
C ALA A 624 60.83 -3.72 -42.46
N CYS A 625 61.88 -2.97 -42.86
CA CYS A 625 62.94 -3.50 -43.74
C CYS A 625 64.33 -2.97 -43.30
N SER A 626 64.78 -3.37 -42.12
CA SER A 626 66.21 -3.28 -41.73
C SER A 626 66.43 -4.07 -40.45
N LYS A 627 66.69 -5.38 -40.56
CA LYS A 627 67.44 -6.23 -39.60
C LYS A 627 67.23 -7.72 -39.88
N HIS A 628 67.60 -8.20 -41.07
CA HIS A 628 67.92 -9.62 -41.28
C HIS A 628 68.77 -9.76 -42.53
N ASP A 629 70.00 -9.26 -42.45
CA ASP A 629 71.14 -9.70 -43.26
C ASP A 629 72.40 -9.08 -42.68
N GLN A 630 72.98 -9.73 -41.66
CA GLN A 630 74.44 -9.77 -41.44
C GLN A 630 74.79 -10.67 -40.25
N PHE A 631 75.76 -11.56 -40.51
CA PHE A 631 76.52 -12.44 -39.61
C PHE A 631 75.94 -13.84 -39.34
N LEU A 632 76.34 -14.79 -40.18
CA LEU A 632 77.52 -15.62 -39.88
C LEU A 632 78.06 -16.28 -41.17
N PHE A 633 79.27 -15.87 -41.56
CA PHE A 633 80.37 -16.82 -41.69
C PHE A 633 81.01 -16.96 -40.32
#